data_AF-A0A968HND7-F1
#
_entry.id   AF-A0A968HND7-F1
#
_cell.length_a   1.000
_cell.length_b   1.000
_cell.length_c   1.000
_cell.angle_alpha   90.00
_cell.angle_beta   90.00
_cell.angle_gamma   90.00
#
_symmetry.space_group_name_H-M   'P 1'
#
loop_
_entity.id
_entity.type
_entity.pdbx_description
1 polymer ?
#
loop_
_entity_poly.entity_id
_entity_poly.type
_entity_poly.pdbx_seq_one_letter_code
_entity_poly.pdbx_strand_id
1 'polypeptide(L)'
;MLLDPTTDDPEKHLDYVPELTNGRERWTVQGKTVRGRKTVEVFHLDEDDERFNTHLALLRDLLEDLEAARERSPEALRRLWQRKVKLFVATDPSDPEARPMPFPALSHAYLRHHFGRSMDMYELELPALGQPGATARSEALPVARRPYFDELDDDTRLEVDRLGRRPKREQTRALLRRLIAIRPWTVTQFAELLPQSPATLAGHLRALADAGELDFDGQRASAKPRAKARRARAR
;
A
#
# COMPACT_ATOMS: atom_id res chain seq x y z
N MET A 1 -4.66 38.38 -8.30
CA MET A 1 -3.71 37.46 -8.92
C MET A 1 -4.06 36.05 -8.47
N LEU A 2 -4.09 35.06 -9.37
CA LEU A 2 -4.30 33.65 -9.04
C LEU A 2 -2.93 32.98 -8.79
N LEU A 3 -2.90 31.79 -8.21
CA LEU A 3 -1.67 31.00 -8.11
C LEU A 3 -1.23 30.50 -9.50
N ASP A 4 0.06 30.59 -9.78
CA ASP A 4 0.68 29.97 -10.93
C ASP A 4 1.50 28.77 -10.45
N PRO A 5 1.08 27.52 -10.76
CA PRO A 5 1.75 26.32 -10.26
C PRO A 5 3.18 26.14 -10.80
N THR A 6 3.60 26.94 -11.78
CA THR A 6 4.98 26.91 -12.31
C THR A 6 5.95 27.76 -11.51
N THR A 7 5.45 28.74 -10.76
CA THR A 7 6.28 29.70 -10.00
C THR A 7 5.94 29.75 -8.51
N ASP A 8 4.72 29.39 -8.15
CA ASP A 8 4.25 29.36 -6.78
C ASP A 8 4.19 27.92 -6.28
N ASP A 9 4.66 27.71 -5.06
CA ASP A 9 4.46 26.47 -4.33
C ASP A 9 3.03 26.43 -3.78
N PRO A 10 2.13 25.56 -4.30
CA PRO A 10 0.73 25.54 -3.91
C PRO A 10 0.53 25.26 -2.40
N GLU A 11 1.45 24.55 -1.74
CA GLU A 11 1.34 24.17 -0.33
C GLU A 11 1.44 25.35 0.63
N LYS A 12 2.11 26.42 0.20
CA LYS A 12 2.19 27.68 0.95
C LYS A 12 0.90 28.49 0.90
N HIS A 13 0.04 28.19 -0.06
CA HIS A 13 -1.14 28.99 -0.34
C HIS A 13 -2.46 28.23 -0.15
N LEU A 14 -2.44 26.90 -0.22
CA LEU A 14 -3.60 26.01 -0.13
C LEU A 14 -3.41 25.01 1.01
N ASP A 15 -4.52 24.56 1.59
CA ASP A 15 -4.59 23.44 2.53
C ASP A 15 -5.70 22.49 2.15
N TYR A 16 -5.61 21.25 2.65
CA TYR A 16 -6.73 20.32 2.68
C TYR A 16 -7.27 20.27 4.12
N VAL A 17 -8.56 20.56 4.28
CA VAL A 17 -9.19 20.66 5.61
C VAL A 17 -10.41 19.74 5.66
N PRO A 18 -10.62 19.00 6.77
CA PRO A 18 -11.86 18.27 6.98
C PRO A 18 -12.98 19.20 7.39
N GLU A 19 -14.13 19.06 6.74
CA GLU A 19 -15.40 19.69 7.07
C GLU A 19 -16.43 18.62 7.42
N LEU A 20 -17.20 18.85 8.47
CA LEU A 20 -18.30 17.97 8.86
C LEU A 20 -19.60 18.49 8.25
N THR A 21 -20.11 17.80 7.23
CA THR A 21 -21.39 18.11 6.60
C THR A 21 -22.35 16.94 6.82
N ASN A 22 -23.50 17.18 7.46
CA ASN A 22 -24.53 16.16 7.72
C ASN A 22 -23.98 14.90 8.44
N GLY A 23 -23.03 15.09 9.36
CA GLY A 23 -22.40 13.99 10.11
C GLY A 23 -21.44 13.13 9.28
N ARG A 24 -21.14 13.52 8.04
CA ARG A 24 -20.09 12.93 7.21
C ARG A 24 -18.91 13.88 7.11
N GLU A 25 -17.73 13.33 7.25
CA GLU A 25 -16.49 14.04 7.00
C GLU A 25 -16.27 14.17 5.49
N ARG A 26 -16.04 15.40 5.05
CA ARG A 26 -15.68 15.77 3.69
C ARG A 26 -14.37 16.54 3.73
N TRP A 27 -13.52 16.37 2.72
CA TRP A 27 -12.26 17.09 2.63
C TRP A 27 -12.31 18.08 1.48
N THR A 28 -11.99 19.34 1.76
CA THR A 28 -12.05 20.45 0.80
C THR A 28 -10.70 21.15 0.72
N VAL A 29 -10.42 21.80 -0.41
CA VAL A 29 -9.26 22.67 -0.54
C VAL A 29 -9.62 24.05 -0.02
N GLN A 30 -8.85 24.57 0.94
CA GLN A 30 -9.03 25.90 1.49
C GLN A 30 -7.80 26.77 1.23
N GLY A 31 -8.02 28.07 1.00
CA GLY A 31 -6.94 29.03 0.82
C GLY A 31 -6.35 29.52 2.13
N LYS A 32 -5.06 29.27 2.38
CA LYS A 32 -4.29 29.82 3.53
C LYS A 32 -4.02 31.31 3.39
N THR A 33 -3.86 31.79 2.15
CA THR A 33 -3.49 33.17 1.83
C THR A 33 -4.59 33.85 1.01
N VAL A 34 -4.57 35.18 0.92
CA VAL A 34 -5.52 35.94 0.06
C VAL A 34 -5.50 35.43 -1.39
N ARG A 35 -4.30 35.15 -1.90
CA ARG A 35 -4.09 34.62 -3.26
C ARG A 35 -4.61 33.19 -3.41
N GLY A 36 -4.38 32.34 -2.40
CA GLY A 36 -4.93 30.99 -2.32
C GLY A 36 -6.45 30.98 -2.27
N ARG A 37 -7.07 31.80 -1.41
CA ARG A 37 -8.55 31.91 -1.31
C ARG A 37 -9.18 32.29 -2.64
N LYS A 38 -8.62 33.30 -3.31
CA LYS A 38 -9.08 33.70 -4.64
C LYS A 38 -8.92 32.60 -5.70
N THR A 39 -7.90 31.75 -5.56
CA THR A 39 -7.68 30.61 -6.45
C THR A 39 -8.71 29.51 -6.20
N VAL A 40 -8.97 29.18 -4.93
CA VAL A 40 -10.04 28.24 -4.56
C VAL A 40 -11.39 28.69 -5.10
N GLU A 41 -11.76 29.95 -4.87
CA GLU A 41 -13.03 30.53 -5.31
C GLU A 41 -13.19 30.49 -6.83
N VAL A 42 -12.16 30.88 -7.59
CA VAL A 42 -12.26 30.96 -9.07
C VAL A 42 -12.28 29.58 -9.73
N PHE A 43 -11.61 28.59 -9.13
CA PHE A 43 -11.54 27.23 -9.67
C PHE A 43 -12.47 26.24 -8.98
N HIS A 44 -13.31 26.70 -8.05
CA HIS A 44 -14.26 25.87 -7.31
C HIS A 44 -13.58 24.67 -6.61
N LEU A 45 -12.38 24.88 -6.06
CA LEU A 45 -11.58 23.79 -5.46
C LEU A 45 -12.12 23.31 -4.11
N ASP A 46 -13.06 24.04 -3.54
CA ASP A 46 -13.80 23.71 -2.33
C ASP A 46 -15.04 22.82 -2.60
N GLU A 47 -15.40 22.62 -3.87
CA GLU A 47 -16.50 21.74 -4.27
C GLU A 47 -16.15 20.24 -4.15
N ASP A 48 -17.19 19.40 -4.16
CA ASP A 48 -17.06 17.95 -3.90
C ASP A 48 -16.52 17.25 -5.16
N ASP A 49 -15.36 16.59 -5.06
CA ASP A 49 -14.74 15.87 -6.18
C ASP A 49 -14.76 14.36 -5.90
N GLU A 50 -15.45 13.58 -6.76
CA GLU A 50 -15.53 12.12 -6.66
C GLU A 50 -14.15 11.44 -6.65
N ARG A 51 -13.14 12.06 -7.28
CA ARG A 51 -11.77 11.54 -7.30
C ARG A 51 -11.11 11.63 -5.93
N PHE A 52 -11.38 12.69 -5.17
CA PHE A 52 -10.92 12.81 -3.77
C PHE A 52 -11.59 11.73 -2.93
N ASN A 53 -12.90 11.56 -3.06
CA ASN A 53 -13.65 10.58 -2.27
C ASN A 53 -13.16 9.14 -2.52
N THR A 54 -12.86 8.79 -3.77
CA THR A 54 -12.27 7.49 -4.13
C THR A 54 -10.88 7.30 -3.54
N HIS A 55 -10.03 8.33 -3.60
CA HIS A 55 -8.69 8.30 -3.02
C HIS A 55 -8.71 8.18 -1.49
N LEU A 56 -9.60 8.93 -0.82
CA LEU A 56 -9.81 8.88 0.62
C LEU A 56 -10.35 7.53 1.10
N ALA A 57 -11.09 6.79 0.26
CA ALA A 57 -11.49 5.43 0.59
C ALA A 57 -10.28 4.49 0.73
N LEU A 58 -9.28 4.62 -0.16
CA LEU A 58 -8.04 3.85 -0.07
C LEU A 58 -7.22 4.20 1.18
N LEU A 59 -7.21 5.48 1.57
CA LEU A 59 -6.53 5.93 2.78
C LEU A 59 -7.23 5.47 4.06
N ARG A 60 -8.57 5.36 4.05
CA ARG A 60 -9.32 4.75 5.16
C ARG A 60 -8.93 3.29 5.38
N ASP A 61 -8.88 2.49 4.31
CA ASP A 61 -8.43 1.09 4.39
C ASP A 61 -7.00 0.99 4.94
N LEU A 62 -6.11 1.93 4.55
CA LEU A 62 -4.76 2.00 5.09
C LEU A 62 -4.76 2.30 6.60
N LEU A 63 -5.57 3.26 7.06
CA LEU A 63 -5.67 3.61 8.48
C LEU A 63 -6.12 2.40 9.31
N GLU A 64 -7.14 1.67 8.85
CA GLU A 64 -7.58 0.45 9.53
C GLU A 64 -6.45 -0.59 9.63
N ASP A 65 -5.67 -0.76 8.56
CA ASP A 65 -4.50 -1.64 8.56
C ASP A 65 -3.42 -1.18 9.56
N LEU A 66 -3.17 0.13 9.64
CA LEU A 66 -2.21 0.73 10.57
C LEU A 66 -2.66 0.57 12.04
N GLU A 67 -3.93 0.84 12.33
CA GLU A 67 -4.50 0.64 13.67
C GLU A 67 -4.40 -0.82 14.10
N ALA A 68 -4.77 -1.74 13.21
CA ALA A 68 -4.70 -3.16 13.50
C ALA A 68 -3.26 -3.71 13.52
N ALA A 69 -2.26 -2.97 13.04
CA ALA A 69 -0.85 -3.26 13.23
C ALA A 69 -0.34 -2.70 14.56
N ARG A 70 -0.77 -1.50 14.93
CA ARG A 70 -0.50 -0.87 16.23
C ARG A 70 -0.94 -1.75 17.40
N GLU A 71 -2.11 -2.37 17.30
CA GLU A 71 -2.63 -3.30 18.32
C GLU A 71 -1.78 -4.58 18.48
N ARG A 72 -1.01 -4.97 17.46
CA ARG A 72 -0.19 -6.18 17.50
C ARG A 72 1.17 -5.92 18.11
N SER A 73 1.92 -4.99 17.53
CA SER A 73 3.21 -4.54 18.08
C SER A 73 3.70 -3.26 17.39
N PRO A 74 4.54 -2.46 18.07
CA PRO A 74 5.21 -1.30 17.46
C PRO A 74 6.02 -1.67 16.20
N GLU A 75 6.72 -2.82 16.18
CA GLU A 75 7.48 -3.29 15.01
C GLU A 75 6.58 -3.66 13.84
N ALA A 76 5.38 -4.20 14.10
CA ALA A 76 4.42 -4.50 13.05
C ALA A 76 3.90 -3.21 12.40
N LEU A 77 3.61 -2.19 13.22
CA LEU A 77 3.21 -0.87 12.76
C LEU A 77 4.29 -0.19 11.92
N ARG A 78 5.53 -0.11 12.42
CA ARG A 78 6.65 0.50 11.69
C ARG A 78 6.90 -0.18 10.34
N ARG A 79 6.87 -1.52 10.30
CA ARG A 79 7.02 -2.29 9.05
C ARG A 79 5.89 -2.01 8.06
N LEU A 80 4.65 -1.94 8.54
CA LEU A 80 3.51 -1.62 7.69
C LEU A 80 3.59 -0.19 7.15
N TRP A 81 3.95 0.77 8.01
CA TRP A 81 4.16 2.17 7.67
C TRP A 81 5.19 2.30 6.55
N GLN A 82 6.40 1.77 6.73
CA GLN A 82 7.46 1.80 5.73
C GLN A 82 7.04 1.19 4.38
N ARG A 83 6.24 0.12 4.41
CA ARG A 83 5.76 -0.56 3.19
C ARG A 83 4.71 0.27 2.46
N LYS A 84 3.71 0.79 3.17
CA LYS A 84 2.52 1.37 2.52
C LYS A 84 2.67 2.85 2.25
N VAL A 85 3.32 3.61 3.13
CA VAL A 85 3.40 5.08 3.01
C VAL A 85 4.07 5.50 1.71
N LYS A 86 5.13 4.81 1.28
CA LYS A 86 5.77 5.10 -0.01
C LYS A 86 4.79 5.02 -1.19
N LEU A 87 3.83 4.11 -1.15
CA LEU A 87 2.83 3.98 -2.21
C LEU A 87 1.86 5.17 -2.25
N PHE A 88 1.53 5.76 -1.11
CA PHE A 88 0.51 6.81 -1.02
C PHE A 88 1.05 8.22 -1.11
N VAL A 89 2.34 8.41 -0.79
CA VAL A 89 2.92 9.75 -0.63
C VAL A 89 4.33 9.92 -1.20
N ALA A 90 4.99 8.85 -1.66
CA ALA A 90 6.25 8.97 -2.37
C ALA A 90 6.07 8.76 -3.87
N THR A 91 6.87 9.47 -4.66
CA THR A 91 7.16 9.11 -6.04
C THR A 91 8.48 8.36 -6.01
N ASP A 92 8.54 7.12 -6.49
CA ASP A 92 9.81 6.38 -6.54
C ASP A 92 10.72 7.07 -7.56
N PRO A 93 11.84 7.69 -7.14
CA PRO A 93 12.72 8.38 -8.07
C PRO A 93 13.56 7.43 -8.93
N SER A 94 13.62 6.15 -8.56
CA SER A 94 14.39 5.12 -9.26
C SER A 94 13.58 4.38 -10.33
N ASP A 95 12.26 4.55 -10.33
CA ASP A 95 11.36 4.02 -11.34
C ASP A 95 10.75 5.16 -12.17
N PRO A 96 11.22 5.40 -13.40
CA PRO A 96 10.68 6.44 -14.27
C PRO A 96 9.24 6.16 -14.73
N GLU A 97 8.73 4.94 -14.54
CA GLU A 97 7.33 4.57 -14.81
C GLU A 97 6.43 4.64 -13.57
N ALA A 98 7.00 4.90 -12.38
CA ALA A 98 6.23 5.04 -11.16
C ALA A 98 5.31 6.25 -11.25
N ARG A 99 4.04 5.98 -11.59
CA ARG A 99 3.00 7.00 -11.56
C ARG A 99 2.78 7.38 -10.10
N PRO A 100 2.99 8.65 -9.71
CA PRO A 100 2.65 9.08 -8.36
C PRO A 100 1.17 8.79 -8.13
N MET A 101 0.83 8.25 -6.94
CA MET A 101 -0.56 8.21 -6.53
C MET A 101 -1.12 9.63 -6.59
N PRO A 102 -2.37 9.80 -7.08
CA PRO A 102 -2.95 11.13 -7.20
C PRO A 102 -3.09 11.76 -5.80
N PHE A 103 -2.91 13.08 -5.71
CA PHE A 103 -3.14 13.90 -4.50
C PHE A 103 -2.26 13.59 -3.26
N PRO A 104 -0.91 13.63 -3.36
CA PRO A 104 -0.03 13.36 -2.22
C PRO A 104 -0.22 14.33 -1.03
N ALA A 105 -0.53 15.60 -1.30
CA ALA A 105 -0.81 16.59 -0.26
C ALA A 105 -2.10 16.28 0.54
N LEU A 106 -3.14 15.77 -0.13
CA LEU A 106 -4.37 15.31 0.54
C LEU A 106 -4.07 14.08 1.42
N SER A 107 -3.28 13.12 0.91
CA SER A 107 -2.84 11.95 1.70
C SER A 107 -2.11 12.37 2.99
N HIS A 108 -1.23 13.36 2.90
CA HIS A 108 -0.52 13.89 4.07
C HIS A 108 -1.46 14.48 5.10
N ALA A 109 -2.35 15.37 4.67
CA ALA A 109 -3.28 16.04 5.55
C ALA A 109 -4.20 15.02 6.25
N TYR A 110 -4.69 14.04 5.49
CA TYR A 110 -5.54 12.96 5.99
C TYR A 110 -4.85 12.09 7.05
N LEU A 111 -3.64 11.61 6.75
CA LEU A 111 -2.88 10.76 7.68
C LEU A 111 -2.50 11.51 8.95
N ARG A 112 -2.10 12.80 8.84
CA ARG A 112 -1.83 13.63 10.01
C ARG A 112 -3.08 13.85 10.86
N HIS A 113 -4.23 14.08 10.22
CA HIS A 113 -5.48 14.33 10.94
C HIS A 113 -5.95 13.09 11.73
N HIS A 114 -5.98 11.92 11.10
CA HIS A 114 -6.51 10.71 11.74
C HIS A 114 -5.48 9.90 12.54
N PHE A 115 -4.22 9.88 12.10
CA PHE A 115 -3.19 9.02 12.66
C PHE A 115 -2.01 9.78 13.30
N GLY A 116 -2.02 11.12 13.25
CA GLY A 116 -0.91 11.97 13.70
C GLY A 116 -0.39 11.64 15.10
N ARG A 117 -1.28 11.41 16.07
CA ARG A 117 -0.86 11.03 17.44
C ARG A 117 -0.06 9.73 17.48
N SER A 118 -0.44 8.74 16.67
CA SER A 118 0.30 7.48 16.59
C SER A 118 1.59 7.67 15.81
N MET A 119 1.59 8.55 14.81
CA MET A 119 2.82 8.90 14.10
C MET A 119 3.84 9.53 15.04
N ASP A 120 3.44 10.48 15.86
CA ASP A 120 4.32 11.11 16.85
C ASP A 120 4.81 10.09 17.89
N MET A 121 3.90 9.24 18.39
CA MET A 121 4.21 8.24 19.43
C MET A 121 5.20 7.16 18.96
N TYR A 122 5.13 6.75 17.69
CA TYR A 122 5.94 5.67 17.14
C TYR A 122 7.04 6.14 16.18
N GLU A 123 7.25 7.46 16.11
CA GLU A 123 8.24 8.13 15.25
C GLU A 123 8.07 7.78 13.77
N LEU A 124 6.83 7.84 13.29
CA LEU A 124 6.47 7.53 11.92
C LEU A 124 6.47 8.81 11.08
N GLU A 125 7.51 8.99 10.27
CA GLU A 125 7.64 10.17 9.41
C GLU A 125 6.95 9.97 8.05
N LEU A 126 6.32 11.04 7.55
CA LEU A 126 5.89 11.14 6.17
C LEU A 126 7.06 11.67 5.30
N PRO A 127 7.28 11.12 4.10
CA PRO A 127 8.20 11.70 3.11
C PRO A 127 7.88 13.18 2.85
N ALA A 128 8.85 13.99 2.43
CA ALA A 128 8.57 15.37 2.04
C ALA A 128 7.78 15.42 0.71
N LEU A 129 6.83 16.35 0.58
CA LEU A 129 6.12 16.57 -0.66
C LEU A 129 7.06 17.19 -1.70
N GLY A 130 6.96 16.73 -2.96
CA GLY A 130 7.72 17.30 -4.08
C GLY A 130 9.21 16.95 -4.13
N GLN A 131 9.77 16.21 -3.16
CA GLN A 131 11.12 15.67 -3.28
C GLN A 131 11.09 14.26 -3.90
N PRO A 132 11.82 14.01 -5.00
CA PRO A 132 12.08 12.65 -5.46
C PRO A 132 12.84 11.90 -4.36
N GLY A 133 12.11 11.15 -3.54
CA GLY A 133 12.63 10.28 -2.49
C GLY A 133 13.81 10.84 -1.69
N ALA A 134 13.69 12.04 -1.09
CA ALA A 134 14.63 12.37 -0.03
C ALA A 134 14.24 11.58 1.20
N THR A 135 15.11 10.64 1.53
CA THR A 135 15.10 9.83 2.73
C THR A 135 14.67 10.67 3.93
N ALA A 136 13.44 10.44 4.43
CA ALA A 136 13.21 10.47 5.86
C ALA A 136 14.44 9.78 6.48
N ARG A 137 15.12 10.43 7.42
CA ARG A 137 16.35 9.90 8.02
C ARG A 137 16.00 8.56 8.65
N SER A 138 16.08 7.52 7.83
CA SER A 138 16.08 6.15 8.28
C SER A 138 17.46 6.03 8.89
N GLU A 139 17.58 6.37 10.18
CA GLU A 139 18.40 5.51 11.01
C GLU A 139 17.94 4.10 10.64
N ALA A 140 18.83 3.36 9.99
CA ALA A 140 18.57 2.02 9.55
C ALA A 140 18.43 1.17 10.81
N LEU A 141 17.26 1.23 11.43
CA LEU A 141 16.72 0.09 12.14
C LEU A 141 16.86 -1.07 11.16
N PRO A 142 17.55 -2.15 11.54
CA PRO A 142 17.96 -3.18 10.62
C PRO A 142 16.73 -3.56 9.82
N VAL A 143 16.76 -3.30 8.51
CA VAL A 143 15.79 -3.84 7.57
C VAL A 143 15.74 -5.29 7.97
N ALA A 144 14.63 -5.72 8.58
CA ALA A 144 14.42 -7.13 8.83
C ALA A 144 14.41 -7.73 7.44
N ARG A 145 15.57 -8.20 6.99
CA ARG A 145 15.80 -8.76 5.66
C ARG A 145 14.67 -9.74 5.47
N ARG A 146 13.74 -9.45 4.57
CA ARG A 146 12.74 -10.44 4.15
C ARG A 146 13.55 -11.43 3.34
N PRO A 147 13.95 -12.59 3.89
CA PRO A 147 15.04 -13.37 3.31
C PRO A 147 14.72 -13.85 1.89
N TYR A 148 13.44 -13.77 1.50
CA TYR A 148 12.88 -14.31 0.28
C TYR A 148 12.28 -13.25 -0.65
N PHE A 149 12.23 -11.97 -0.25
CA PHE A 149 11.63 -10.92 -1.09
C PHE A 149 12.57 -10.56 -2.26
N ASP A 150 13.88 -10.59 -2.00
CA ASP A 150 14.91 -10.35 -3.00
C ASP A 150 14.99 -11.47 -4.05
N GLU A 151 14.38 -12.64 -3.79
CA GLU A 151 14.33 -13.78 -4.72
C GLU A 151 13.20 -13.66 -5.76
N LEU A 152 12.30 -12.69 -5.61
CA LEU A 152 11.13 -12.50 -6.49
C LEU A 152 11.45 -11.54 -7.64
N ASP A 153 10.77 -11.71 -8.78
CA ASP A 153 10.74 -10.72 -9.85
C ASP A 153 9.96 -9.46 -9.44
N ASP A 154 10.23 -8.34 -10.10
CA ASP A 154 9.71 -7.02 -9.72
C ASP A 154 8.17 -6.94 -9.79
N ASP A 155 7.54 -7.60 -10.77
CA ASP A 155 6.08 -7.68 -10.88
C ASP A 155 5.46 -8.42 -9.68
N THR A 156 6.06 -9.54 -9.29
CA THR A 156 5.62 -10.34 -8.14
C THR A 156 5.85 -9.58 -6.82
N ARG A 157 6.97 -8.85 -6.69
CA ARG A 157 7.22 -7.96 -5.55
C ARG A 157 6.14 -6.89 -5.43
N LEU A 158 5.80 -6.23 -6.55
CA LEU A 158 4.78 -5.19 -6.60
C LEU A 158 3.40 -5.72 -6.21
N GLU A 159 3.03 -6.92 -6.67
CA GLU A 159 1.77 -7.57 -6.26
C GLU A 159 1.75 -7.93 -4.76
N VAL A 160 2.85 -8.45 -4.22
CA VAL A 160 3.00 -8.72 -2.78
C VAL A 160 2.81 -7.43 -1.98
N ASP A 161 3.42 -6.33 -2.41
CA ASP A 161 3.34 -5.04 -1.71
C ASP A 161 1.97 -4.38 -1.82
N ARG A 162 1.26 -4.59 -2.95
CA ARG A 162 -0.11 -4.11 -3.16
C ARG A 162 -1.14 -4.91 -2.36
N LEU A 163 -0.87 -6.17 -2.00
CA LEU A 163 -1.82 -7.00 -1.28
C LEU A 163 -2.18 -6.37 0.08
N GLY A 164 -3.48 -6.13 0.30
CA GLY A 164 -4.02 -5.70 1.60
C GLY A 164 -4.14 -6.85 2.59
N ARG A 165 -4.65 -6.62 3.80
CA ARG A 165 -4.88 -7.68 4.80
C ARG A 165 -6.10 -8.56 4.51
N ARG A 166 -7.12 -7.99 3.87
CA ARG A 166 -8.36 -8.67 3.42
C ARG A 166 -8.51 -8.61 1.89
N PRO A 167 -7.52 -9.09 1.13
CA PRO A 167 -7.64 -9.14 -0.32
C PRO A 167 -8.78 -10.09 -0.71
N LYS A 168 -9.30 -9.93 -1.93
CA LYS A 168 -10.27 -10.89 -2.47
C LYS A 168 -9.63 -12.28 -2.46
N ARG A 169 -10.39 -13.32 -2.08
CA ARG A 169 -9.86 -14.70 -1.95
C ARG A 169 -9.07 -15.15 -3.18
N GLU A 170 -9.56 -14.80 -4.37
CA GLU A 170 -8.91 -15.15 -5.63
C GLU A 170 -7.60 -14.38 -5.88
N GLN A 171 -7.45 -13.15 -5.38
CA GLN A 171 -6.19 -12.42 -5.47
C GLN A 171 -5.10 -13.10 -4.65
N THR A 172 -5.40 -13.49 -3.39
CA THR A 172 -4.46 -14.26 -2.56
C THR A 172 -4.10 -15.57 -3.22
N ARG A 173 -5.09 -16.31 -3.73
CA ARG A 173 -4.88 -17.61 -4.37
C ARG A 173 -4.04 -17.50 -5.65
N ALA A 174 -4.29 -16.51 -6.49
CA ALA A 174 -3.50 -16.24 -7.68
C ALA A 174 -2.03 -15.97 -7.33
N LEU A 175 -1.78 -15.10 -6.34
CA LEU A 175 -0.42 -14.81 -5.89
C LEU A 175 0.28 -16.04 -5.30
N LEU A 176 -0.42 -16.84 -4.49
CA LEU A 176 0.12 -18.09 -3.95
C LEU A 176 0.52 -19.07 -5.07
N ARG A 177 -0.30 -19.25 -6.10
CA ARG A 177 0.04 -20.10 -7.27
C ARG A 177 1.32 -19.61 -7.94
N ARG A 178 1.44 -18.30 -8.17
CA ARG A 178 2.61 -17.71 -8.83
C ARG A 178 3.88 -17.92 -8.00
N LEU A 179 3.82 -17.64 -6.69
CA LEU A 179 4.96 -17.88 -5.79
C LEU A 179 5.37 -19.36 -5.77
N ILE A 180 4.41 -20.29 -5.74
CA ILE A 180 4.67 -21.74 -5.73
C ILE A 180 5.24 -22.25 -7.05
N ALA A 181 4.90 -21.60 -8.17
CA ALA A 181 5.46 -21.91 -9.46
C ALA A 181 6.96 -21.59 -9.54
N ILE A 182 7.44 -20.61 -8.77
CA ILE A 182 8.87 -20.26 -8.68
C ILE A 182 9.63 -21.32 -7.89
N ARG A 183 9.14 -21.65 -6.68
CA ARG A 183 9.72 -22.70 -5.82
C ARG A 183 8.70 -23.20 -4.80
N PRO A 184 8.96 -24.32 -4.12
CA PRO A 184 8.18 -24.69 -2.95
C PRO A 184 8.37 -23.70 -1.79
N TRP A 185 7.31 -23.51 -1.01
CA TRP A 185 7.26 -22.58 0.12
C TRP A 185 6.60 -23.22 1.34
N THR A 186 6.99 -22.83 2.54
CA THR A 186 6.27 -23.17 3.76
C THR A 186 5.24 -22.10 4.14
N VAL A 187 4.25 -22.46 4.95
CA VAL A 187 3.26 -21.52 5.48
C VAL A 187 3.94 -20.37 6.24
N THR A 188 4.98 -20.67 7.02
CA THR A 188 5.77 -19.67 7.74
C THR A 188 6.46 -18.70 6.78
N GLN A 189 7.08 -19.20 5.71
CA GLN A 189 7.72 -18.34 4.71
C GLN A 189 6.70 -17.45 3.99
N PHE A 190 5.49 -17.96 3.70
CA PHE A 190 4.43 -17.11 3.18
C PHE A 190 3.99 -16.04 4.17
N ALA A 191 3.90 -16.35 5.47
CA ALA A 191 3.50 -15.39 6.48
C ALA A 191 4.57 -14.30 6.74
N GLU A 192 5.84 -14.59 6.43
CA GLU A 192 6.91 -13.59 6.43
C GLU A 192 6.82 -12.65 5.21
N LEU A 193 6.26 -13.14 4.10
CA LEU A 193 6.14 -12.41 2.84
C LEU A 193 4.82 -11.62 2.73
N LEU A 194 3.71 -12.23 3.14
CA LEU A 194 2.34 -11.77 2.92
C LEU A 194 1.72 -11.22 4.21
N PRO A 195 0.77 -10.27 4.13
CA PRO A 195 0.16 -9.66 5.31
C PRO A 195 -0.88 -10.55 6.03
N GLN A 196 -1.24 -11.71 5.47
CA GLN A 196 -2.19 -12.65 6.08
C GLN A 196 -1.53 -13.52 7.16
N SER A 197 -2.33 -14.00 8.12
CA SER A 197 -1.84 -14.90 9.16
C SER A 197 -1.51 -16.30 8.60
N PRO A 198 -0.62 -17.07 9.25
CA PRO A 198 -0.34 -18.46 8.89
C PRO A 198 -1.60 -19.32 8.74
N ALA A 199 -2.57 -19.16 9.65
CA ALA A 199 -3.82 -19.91 9.61
C ALA A 199 -4.67 -19.59 8.37
N THR A 200 -4.79 -18.31 8.01
CA THR A 200 -5.51 -17.87 6.81
C THR A 200 -4.82 -18.39 5.55
N LEU A 201 -3.48 -18.29 5.48
CA LEU A 201 -2.70 -18.77 4.36
C LEU A 201 -2.82 -20.29 4.20
N ALA A 202 -2.73 -21.06 5.29
CA ALA A 202 -2.95 -22.51 5.28
C ALA A 202 -4.36 -22.88 4.77
N GLY A 203 -5.39 -22.08 5.12
CA GLY A 203 -6.74 -22.25 4.59
C GLY A 203 -6.82 -22.05 3.08
N HIS A 204 -6.14 -21.04 2.53
CA HIS A 204 -6.05 -20.84 1.08
C HIS A 204 -5.29 -21.97 0.38
N LEU A 205 -4.16 -22.41 0.94
CA LEU A 205 -3.34 -23.50 0.39
C LEU A 205 -4.10 -24.83 0.38
N ARG A 206 -4.81 -25.15 1.46
CA ARG A 206 -5.66 -26.36 1.52
C ARG A 206 -6.75 -26.31 0.44
N ALA A 207 -7.44 -25.19 0.28
CA ALA A 207 -8.46 -25.07 -0.76
C ALA A 207 -7.89 -25.23 -2.19
N LEU A 208 -6.68 -24.75 -2.44
CA LEU A 208 -6.00 -24.95 -3.73
C LEU A 208 -5.55 -26.41 -3.94
N ALA A 209 -5.13 -27.09 -2.87
CA ALA A 209 -4.80 -28.51 -2.90
C ALA A 209 -6.04 -29.39 -3.14
N ASP A 210 -7.15 -29.07 -2.47
CA ASP A 210 -8.45 -29.74 -2.65
C ASP A 210 -9.00 -29.56 -4.07
N ALA A 211 -8.77 -28.38 -4.67
CA ALA A 211 -9.06 -28.11 -6.08
C ALA A 211 -8.08 -28.79 -7.05
N GLY A 212 -7.05 -29.47 -6.53
CA GLY A 212 -6.09 -30.23 -7.30
C GLY A 212 -5.05 -29.38 -8.02
N GLU A 213 -4.87 -28.11 -7.65
CA GLU A 213 -4.00 -27.17 -8.37
C GLU A 213 -2.52 -27.23 -7.91
N LEU A 214 -2.28 -27.66 -6.67
CA LEU A 214 -0.96 -27.77 -6.06
C LEU A 214 -0.91 -28.96 -5.09
N ASP A 215 0.27 -29.29 -4.61
CA ASP A 215 0.47 -30.25 -3.52
C ASP A 215 0.72 -29.48 -2.20
N PHE A 216 0.02 -29.87 -1.13
CA PHE A 216 0.16 -29.26 0.20
C PHE A 216 0.11 -30.33 1.28
N ASP A 217 1.15 -30.42 2.10
CA ASP A 217 1.28 -31.42 3.18
C ASP A 217 0.81 -30.90 4.56
N GLY A 218 0.25 -29.70 4.61
CA GLY A 218 -0.15 -29.01 5.84
C GLY A 218 0.86 -27.98 6.34
N GLN A 219 2.11 -28.04 5.88
CA GLN A 219 3.19 -27.10 6.25
C GLN A 219 3.89 -26.49 5.02
N ARG A 220 4.04 -27.27 3.95
CA ARG A 220 4.74 -26.91 2.73
C ARG A 220 3.85 -27.12 1.52
N ALA A 221 3.88 -26.14 0.61
CA ALA A 221 3.19 -26.17 -0.66
C ALA A 221 4.19 -26.22 -1.83
N SER A 222 3.88 -27.03 -2.84
CA SER A 222 4.69 -27.19 -4.05
C SER A 222 3.81 -27.31 -5.29
N ALA A 223 4.34 -26.90 -6.44
CA ALA A 223 3.66 -27.08 -7.71
C ALA A 223 3.52 -28.58 -8.02
N LYS A 224 2.39 -28.99 -8.59
CA LYS A 224 2.24 -30.37 -9.06
C LYS A 224 3.24 -30.65 -10.18
N PRO A 225 3.88 -31.83 -10.19
CA PRO A 225 4.69 -32.24 -11.32
C PRO A 225 3.78 -32.28 -12.55
N ARG A 226 4.08 -31.46 -13.57
CA ARG A 226 3.42 -31.56 -14.87
C ARG A 226 3.55 -33.01 -15.33
N ALA A 227 2.43 -33.71 -15.45
CA ALA A 227 2.42 -35.07 -16.00
C ALA A 227 3.16 -35.02 -17.34
N LYS A 228 4.31 -35.69 -17.43
CA LYS A 228 5.05 -35.81 -18.70
C LYS A 228 4.05 -36.33 -19.72
N ALA A 229 3.74 -35.52 -20.74
CA ALA A 229 2.96 -35.96 -21.88
C ALA A 229 3.62 -37.26 -22.39
N ARG A 230 2.94 -38.40 -22.19
CA ARG A 230 3.32 -39.66 -22.81
C ARG A 230 3.30 -39.38 -24.30
N ARG A 231 4.48 -39.15 -24.89
CA ARG A 231 4.66 -39.27 -26.33
C ARG A 231 4.22 -40.68 -26.68
N ALA A 232 3.00 -40.80 -27.19
CA ALA A 232 2.54 -41.97 -27.86
C ALA A 232 3.53 -42.21 -29.01
N ARG A 233 4.38 -43.23 -28.86
CA ARG A 233 4.99 -43.90 -30.01
C ARG A 233 3.83 -44.55 -30.77
N ALA A 234 3.32 -43.85 -31.78
CA ALA A 234 2.64 -44.51 -32.88
C ALA A 234 3.74 -45.06 -33.80
N ARG A 235 3.65 -46.37 -34.02
CA ARG A 235 4.48 -47.16 -34.93
C ARG A 235 4.22 -46.78 -36.38
#